data_AF-A0A2K2TVH2-F1
#
_entry.id   AF-A0A2K2TVH2-F1
#
_cell.length_a   1.000
_cell.length_b   1.000
_cell.length_c   1.000
_cell.angle_alpha   90.00
_cell.angle_beta   90.00
_cell.angle_gamma   90.00
#
_symmetry.space_group_name_H-M   'P 1'
#
loop_
_entity.id
_entity.type
_entity.pdbx_description
1 polymer ?
#
loop_
_entity_poly.entity_id
_entity_poly.type
_entity_poly.pdbx_seq_one_letter_code
_entity_poly.pdbx_strand_id
1 'polypeptide(L)'
;MKAVILEKGEPYYTILSDVFHGIGQAQSNYNWLITDWDGVPGQIEADSKMHGRRKYCWMTGEELTAVAGTNREQWVWAVLSGFHKSVTLSDILRYELPYADGNPDFWNNPAGIQHPLAEIEIVAWDSSCTLFMSKNEGLAEAFMEAFPMSEDLERYNLREDMDQSEALEEWLRKNM
;
A
#
# COMPACT_ATOMS: atom_id res chain seq x y z
N MET A 1 -9.99 -11.41 -4.21
CA MET A 1 -8.94 -10.38 -3.96
C MET A 1 -9.69 -9.12 -3.61
N LYS A 2 -9.23 -8.37 -2.62
CA LYS A 2 -9.90 -7.15 -2.16
C LYS A 2 -8.90 -6.03 -1.93
N ALA A 3 -9.29 -4.81 -2.34
CA ALA A 3 -8.53 -3.58 -2.19
C ALA A 3 -9.32 -2.61 -1.30
N VAL A 4 -8.64 -1.97 -0.36
CA VAL A 4 -9.22 -1.13 0.69
C VAL A 4 -8.39 0.14 0.80
N ILE A 5 -9.05 1.28 1.02
CA ILE A 5 -8.43 2.58 1.32
C ILE A 5 -8.75 3.01 2.75
N LEU A 6 -7.73 3.51 3.44
CA LEU A 6 -7.83 4.19 4.73
C LEU A 6 -7.32 5.63 4.58
N GLU A 7 -8.22 6.59 4.55
CA GLU A 7 -7.91 8.04 4.39
C GLU A 7 -8.60 8.93 5.44
N LYS A 8 -9.41 8.33 6.33
CA LYS A 8 -10.19 9.04 7.36
C LYS A 8 -10.47 8.17 8.57
N GLY A 9 -10.83 8.81 9.67
CA GLY A 9 -11.18 8.14 10.94
C GLY A 9 -10.01 7.93 11.89
N GLU A 10 -8.77 8.11 11.42
CA GLU A 10 -7.54 7.97 12.21
C GLU A 10 -6.78 9.31 12.28
N PRO A 11 -6.00 9.55 13.34
CA PRO A 11 -5.12 10.72 13.41
C PRO A 11 -3.95 10.65 12.42
N TYR A 12 -3.55 9.44 12.03
CA TYR A 12 -2.44 9.12 11.15
C TYR A 12 -2.76 7.82 10.39
N TYR A 13 -2.44 7.74 9.10
CA TYR A 13 -2.91 6.64 8.25
C TYR A 13 -1.82 5.64 7.87
N THR A 14 -0.55 6.07 7.89
CA THR A 14 0.59 5.26 7.42
C THR A 14 1.53 4.83 8.55
N ILE A 15 1.02 4.73 9.78
CA ILE A 15 1.73 4.07 10.88
C ILE A 15 1.61 2.56 10.68
N LEU A 16 2.61 1.96 10.02
CA LEU A 16 2.57 0.55 9.62
C LEU A 16 2.43 -0.43 10.79
N SER A 17 2.92 -0.09 11.98
CA SER A 17 2.69 -0.93 13.17
C SER A 17 1.22 -1.04 13.55
N ASP A 18 0.40 -0.01 13.31
CA ASP A 18 -1.04 -0.08 13.55
C ASP A 18 -1.74 -0.92 12.48
N VAL A 19 -1.32 -0.77 11.22
CA VAL A 19 -1.78 -1.60 10.10
C VAL A 19 -1.52 -3.08 10.38
N PHE A 20 -0.33 -3.43 10.85
CA PHE A 20 0.06 -4.79 11.19
C PHE A 20 -0.78 -5.38 12.34
N HIS A 21 -1.06 -4.59 13.38
CA HIS A 21 -1.98 -5.01 14.43
C HIS A 21 -3.40 -5.24 13.88
N GLY A 22 -3.88 -4.37 13.00
CA GLY A 22 -5.22 -4.47 12.41
C GLY A 22 -5.42 -5.75 11.58
N ILE A 23 -4.37 -6.24 10.94
CA ILE A 23 -4.40 -7.51 10.18
C ILE A 23 -3.97 -8.72 11.01
N GLY A 24 -3.97 -8.63 12.34
CA GLY A 24 -3.65 -9.74 13.23
C GLY A 24 -2.19 -10.20 13.13
N GLN A 25 -1.26 -9.27 12.91
CA GLN A 25 0.18 -9.53 12.78
C GLN A 25 0.54 -10.45 11.59
N ALA A 26 -0.32 -10.50 10.57
CA ALA A 26 -0.16 -11.38 9.41
C ALA A 26 1.11 -11.10 8.60
N GLN A 27 1.73 -9.92 8.72
CA GLN A 27 2.97 -9.58 8.03
C GLN A 27 4.11 -10.55 8.32
N SER A 28 4.13 -11.16 9.51
CA SER A 28 5.13 -12.15 9.91
C SER A 28 5.09 -13.44 9.08
N ASN A 29 3.99 -13.67 8.36
CA ASN A 29 3.83 -14.84 7.47
C ASN A 29 4.47 -14.66 6.09
N TYR A 30 5.00 -13.47 5.80
CA TYR A 30 5.52 -13.10 4.48
C TYR A 30 6.98 -12.65 4.56
N ASN A 31 7.65 -12.68 3.40
CA ASN A 31 8.82 -11.86 3.15
C ASN A 31 8.39 -10.63 2.33
N TRP A 32 9.10 -9.51 2.47
CA TRP A 32 8.65 -8.21 2.01
C TRP A 32 9.66 -7.55 1.08
N LEU A 33 9.17 -7.11 -0.07
CA LEU A 33 9.86 -6.19 -0.96
C LEU A 33 9.33 -4.79 -0.68
N ILE A 34 10.22 -3.85 -0.40
CA ILE A 34 9.89 -2.44 -0.16
C ILE A 34 10.51 -1.63 -1.28
N THR A 35 9.71 -0.83 -1.96
CA THR A 35 10.12 -0.04 -3.12
C THR A 35 9.50 1.34 -3.08
N ASP A 36 10.07 2.25 -3.86
CA ASP A 36 9.48 3.56 -4.14
C ASP A 36 9.14 4.37 -2.88
N TRP A 37 10.13 4.50 -2.00
CA TRP A 37 9.93 5.15 -0.73
C TRP A 37 10.53 6.55 -0.65
N ASP A 38 9.89 7.37 0.19
CA ASP A 38 10.38 8.63 0.71
C ASP A 38 9.80 8.82 2.12
N GLY A 39 10.55 9.46 3.02
CA GLY A 39 10.12 9.65 4.41
C GLY A 39 9.78 8.34 5.14
N VAL A 40 10.72 7.40 5.16
CA VAL A 40 10.61 6.10 5.85
C VAL A 40 11.71 5.95 6.91
N PRO A 41 11.61 4.98 7.84
CA PRO A 41 12.67 4.73 8.81
C PRO A 41 14.03 4.52 8.15
N GLY A 42 15.08 5.14 8.69
CA GLY A 42 16.42 5.13 8.09
C GLY A 42 17.03 3.74 7.87
N GLN A 43 16.53 2.71 8.57
CA GLN A 43 16.93 1.32 8.34
C GLN A 43 16.59 0.84 6.91
N ILE A 44 15.45 1.29 6.36
CA ILE A 44 15.06 0.95 4.96
C ILE A 44 16.09 1.50 3.98
N GLU A 45 16.53 2.74 4.19
CA GLU A 45 17.56 3.35 3.35
C GLU A 45 18.92 2.65 3.51
N ALA A 46 19.31 2.34 4.74
CA ALA A 46 20.58 1.70 5.06
C ALA A 46 20.71 0.30 4.42
N ASP A 47 19.63 -0.47 4.40
CA ASP A 47 19.61 -1.84 3.85
C ASP A 47 19.23 -1.90 2.37
N SER A 48 19.00 -0.75 1.74
CA SER A 48 18.57 -0.67 0.36
C SER A 48 19.62 -1.17 -0.64
N LYS A 49 19.12 -1.79 -1.72
CA LYS A 49 19.89 -2.29 -2.86
C LYS A 49 19.32 -1.71 -4.15
N MET A 50 20.08 -1.86 -5.23
CA MET A 50 19.67 -1.39 -6.56
C MET A 50 19.26 -2.57 -7.44
N HIS A 51 18.13 -2.41 -8.15
CA HIS A 51 17.75 -3.25 -9.28
C HIS A 51 17.45 -2.33 -10.47
N GLY A 52 18.31 -2.38 -11.49
CA GLY A 52 18.30 -1.35 -12.54
C GLY A 52 18.55 0.04 -11.96
N ARG A 53 17.61 0.96 -12.18
CA ARG A 53 17.68 2.35 -11.67
C ARG A 53 16.91 2.57 -10.38
N ARG A 54 16.24 1.55 -9.86
CA ARG A 54 15.32 1.69 -8.73
C ARG A 54 15.90 1.02 -7.49
N LYS A 55 15.64 1.63 -6.34
CA LYS A 55 16.01 1.09 -5.03
C LYS A 55 14.95 0.10 -4.57
N TYR A 56 15.39 -0.94 -3.88
CA TYR A 56 14.52 -1.87 -3.18
C TYR A 56 15.15 -2.27 -1.84
N CYS A 57 14.32 -2.63 -0.87
CA CYS A 57 14.74 -3.35 0.33
C CYS A 57 14.04 -4.71 0.35
N TRP A 58 14.73 -5.75 0.85
CA TRP A 58 14.19 -7.10 0.98
C TRP A 58 14.41 -7.60 2.39
N MET A 59 13.34 -7.98 3.08
CA MET A 59 13.38 -8.37 4.48
C MET A 59 12.30 -9.38 4.86
N THR A 60 12.46 -10.06 5.99
CA THR A 60 11.41 -10.93 6.53
C THR A 60 10.31 -10.10 7.20
N GLY A 61 9.15 -10.72 7.45
CA GLY A 61 8.08 -10.07 8.20
C GLY A 61 8.48 -9.68 9.63
N GLU A 62 9.39 -10.43 10.27
CA GLU A 62 9.93 -10.11 11.58
C GLU A 62 10.84 -8.88 11.55
N GLU A 63 11.73 -8.79 10.55
CA GLU A 63 12.56 -7.60 10.31
C GLU A 63 11.70 -6.36 10.04
N LEU A 64 10.71 -6.49 9.16
CA LEU A 64 9.76 -5.41 8.88
C LEU A 64 8.98 -4.97 10.12
N THR A 65 8.55 -5.92 10.96
CA THR A 65 7.86 -5.62 12.22
C THR A 65 8.74 -4.81 13.16
N ALA A 66 10.03 -5.14 13.25
CA ALA A 66 10.98 -4.39 14.06
C ALA A 66 11.19 -2.97 13.52
N VAL A 67 11.32 -2.81 12.20
CA VAL A 67 11.47 -1.50 11.55
C VAL A 67 10.23 -0.62 11.77
N ALA A 68 9.03 -1.14 11.49
CA ALA A 68 7.77 -0.41 11.65
C ALA A 68 7.41 -0.10 13.12
N GLY A 69 7.87 -0.92 14.06
CA GLY A 69 7.65 -0.72 15.49
C GLY A 69 8.59 0.32 16.12
N THR A 70 9.70 0.67 15.45
CA THR A 70 10.62 1.69 15.94
C THR A 70 9.96 3.07 15.80
N ASN A 71 9.77 3.77 16.92
CA ASN A 71 9.23 5.14 17.03
C ASN A 71 7.79 5.41 16.53
N ARG A 72 7.09 4.43 15.94
CA ARG A 72 5.72 4.59 15.38
C ARG A 72 5.59 5.81 14.45
N GLU A 73 6.53 5.94 13.53
CA GLU A 73 6.57 7.03 12.54
C GLU A 73 5.62 6.76 11.37
N GLN A 74 5.05 7.83 10.78
CA GLN A 74 4.34 7.74 9.50
C GLN A 74 5.34 7.55 8.36
N TRP A 75 5.01 6.65 7.44
CA TRP A 75 5.75 6.51 6.19
C TRP A 75 5.11 7.44 5.16
N VAL A 76 5.90 8.27 4.48
CA VAL A 76 5.34 9.23 3.51
C VAL A 76 4.98 8.49 2.22
N TRP A 77 5.97 7.92 1.55
CA TRP A 77 5.79 7.09 0.37
C TRP A 77 6.42 5.72 0.59
N ALA A 78 5.74 4.65 0.18
CA ALA A 78 6.33 3.32 -0.01
C ALA A 78 5.31 2.35 -0.62
N VAL A 79 5.79 1.36 -1.38
CA VAL A 79 5.06 0.11 -1.62
C VAL A 79 5.73 -1.01 -0.86
N LEU A 80 4.96 -1.74 -0.07
CA LEU A 80 5.37 -2.95 0.63
C LEU A 80 4.59 -4.12 0.04
N SER A 81 5.25 -4.96 -0.74
CA SER A 81 4.66 -6.17 -1.31
C SER A 81 5.09 -7.40 -0.51
N GLY A 82 4.14 -8.16 0.00
CA GLY A 82 4.36 -9.37 0.79
C GLY A 82 4.23 -10.63 -0.06
N PHE A 83 5.20 -11.53 0.10
CA PHE A 83 5.34 -12.76 -0.65
C PHE A 83 5.37 -13.96 0.29
N HIS A 84 4.75 -15.07 -0.12
CA HIS A 84 4.87 -16.33 0.62
C HIS A 84 6.35 -16.67 0.85
N LYS A 85 6.69 -17.22 2.03
CA LYS A 85 8.09 -17.45 2.45
C LYS A 85 8.90 -18.36 1.51
N SER A 86 8.24 -19.13 0.65
CA SER A 86 8.91 -19.95 -0.37
C SER A 86 9.33 -19.19 -1.64
N VAL A 87 8.80 -17.98 -1.87
CA VAL A 87 9.16 -17.16 -3.03
C VAL A 87 10.53 -16.53 -2.79
N THR A 88 11.43 -16.66 -3.77
CA THR A 88 12.78 -16.12 -3.64
C THR A 88 12.89 -14.71 -4.19
N LEU A 89 13.82 -13.92 -3.65
CA LEU A 89 14.15 -12.60 -4.22
C LEU A 89 14.55 -12.69 -5.70
N SER A 90 15.19 -13.78 -6.12
CA SER A 90 15.58 -13.98 -7.53
C SER A 90 14.38 -14.23 -8.46
N ASP A 91 13.26 -14.71 -7.95
CA ASP A 91 12.02 -14.84 -8.73
C ASP A 91 11.27 -13.51 -8.82
N ILE A 92 11.30 -12.72 -7.74
CA ILE A 92 10.70 -11.39 -7.64
C ILE A 92 11.38 -10.40 -8.59
N LEU A 93 12.73 -10.35 -8.58
CA LEU A 93 13.51 -9.42 -9.40
C LEU A 93 13.49 -9.74 -10.92
N ARG A 94 12.61 -10.63 -11.39
CA ARG A 94 12.33 -10.87 -12.81
C ARG A 94 11.19 -9.99 -13.34
N TYR A 95 10.48 -9.32 -12.45
CA TYR A 95 9.35 -8.44 -12.77
C TYR A 95 9.71 -6.99 -12.47
N GLU A 96 8.91 -6.08 -13.01
CA GLU A 96 9.01 -4.66 -12.68
C GLU A 96 8.77 -4.43 -11.18
N LEU A 97 9.53 -3.50 -10.61
CA LEU A 97 9.38 -3.14 -9.21
C LEU A 97 8.08 -2.34 -9.01
N PRO A 98 7.34 -2.55 -7.92
CA PRO A 98 6.17 -1.73 -7.59
C PRO A 98 6.53 -0.26 -7.34
N TYR A 99 5.60 0.65 -7.55
CA TYR A 99 5.78 2.07 -7.28
C TYR A 99 4.51 2.72 -6.70
N ALA A 100 4.72 3.74 -5.87
CA ALA A 100 3.68 4.49 -5.22
C ALA A 100 3.47 5.82 -5.96
N ASP A 101 4.49 6.67 -6.01
CA ASP A 101 4.35 8.05 -6.50
C ASP A 101 3.86 8.09 -7.95
N GLY A 102 2.73 8.74 -8.16
CA GLY A 102 2.13 8.94 -9.48
C GLY A 102 1.59 7.68 -10.16
N ASN A 103 1.44 6.56 -9.45
CA ASN A 103 0.87 5.35 -10.03
C ASN A 103 -0.65 5.50 -10.25
N PRO A 104 -1.14 5.61 -11.50
CA PRO A 104 -2.56 5.80 -11.76
C PRO A 104 -3.38 4.52 -11.53
N ASP A 105 -2.74 3.34 -11.53
CA ASP A 105 -3.43 2.06 -11.52
C ASP A 105 -4.17 1.80 -10.18
N PHE A 106 -3.78 2.48 -9.09
CA PHE A 106 -4.52 2.39 -7.83
C PHE A 106 -5.88 3.08 -7.89
N TRP A 107 -5.99 4.12 -8.72
CA TRP A 107 -7.15 5.00 -8.81
C TRP A 107 -8.07 4.61 -9.98
N ASN A 108 -7.78 3.49 -10.65
CA ASN A 108 -8.57 2.93 -11.73
C ASN A 108 -9.00 1.50 -11.39
N ASN A 109 -10.18 1.11 -11.85
CA ASN A 109 -10.69 -0.24 -11.64
C ASN A 109 -10.30 -1.18 -12.80
N PRO A 110 -9.91 -2.43 -12.53
CA PRO A 110 -9.81 -3.06 -11.21
C PRO A 110 -8.54 -2.65 -10.46
N ALA A 111 -8.68 -2.29 -9.18
CA ALA A 111 -7.55 -1.95 -8.32
C ALA A 111 -6.95 -3.23 -7.71
N GLY A 112 -5.62 -3.32 -7.62
CA GLY A 112 -5.00 -4.52 -7.09
C GLY A 112 -3.48 -4.46 -6.94
N ILE A 113 -2.95 -5.59 -6.48
CA ILE A 113 -1.52 -5.79 -6.20
C ILE A 113 -0.71 -5.65 -7.49
N GLN A 114 0.33 -4.81 -7.47
CA GLN A 114 1.21 -4.57 -8.62
C GLN A 114 2.06 -5.78 -8.98
N HIS A 115 2.74 -6.36 -7.98
CA HIS A 115 3.69 -7.45 -8.26
C HIS A 115 2.95 -8.80 -8.42
N PRO A 116 3.12 -9.53 -9.54
CA PRO A 116 2.30 -10.72 -9.83
C PRO A 116 2.47 -11.86 -8.81
N LEU A 117 3.67 -12.00 -8.24
CA LEU A 117 3.98 -12.98 -7.20
C LEU A 117 3.56 -12.57 -5.77
N ALA A 118 3.18 -11.32 -5.53
CA ALA A 118 2.80 -10.89 -4.19
C ALA A 118 1.38 -11.38 -3.82
N GLU A 119 1.14 -11.58 -2.53
CA GLU A 119 -0.15 -12.02 -1.98
C GLU A 119 -0.88 -10.93 -1.21
N ILE A 120 -0.10 -9.93 -0.76
CA ILE A 120 -0.55 -8.77 0.00
C ILE A 120 0.29 -7.57 -0.44
N GLU A 121 -0.31 -6.39 -0.48
CA GLU A 121 0.39 -5.14 -0.77
C GLU A 121 -0.15 -4.02 0.11
N ILE A 122 0.75 -3.25 0.71
CA ILE A 122 0.44 -2.10 1.55
C ILE A 122 1.15 -0.90 0.92
N VAL A 123 0.40 0.15 0.62
CA VAL A 123 0.93 1.38 0.03
C VAL A 123 0.76 2.51 1.03
N ALA A 124 1.87 3.12 1.43
CA ALA A 124 1.87 4.40 2.09
C ALA A 124 1.85 5.48 1.00
N TRP A 125 0.79 6.29 0.97
CA TRP A 125 0.58 7.31 -0.06
C TRP A 125 0.62 8.71 0.55
N ASP A 126 1.70 9.43 0.31
CA ASP A 126 2.01 10.78 0.84
C ASP A 126 1.71 11.00 2.33
N SER A 127 1.75 9.95 3.16
CA SER A 127 1.19 9.90 4.53
C SER A 127 -0.31 10.24 4.68
N SER A 128 -1.03 10.50 3.58
CA SER A 128 -2.43 10.92 3.58
C SER A 128 -3.40 9.74 3.53
N CYS A 129 -2.99 8.60 2.99
CA CYS A 129 -3.77 7.37 3.07
C CYS A 129 -2.90 6.12 3.05
N THR A 130 -3.49 5.01 3.49
CA THR A 130 -2.98 3.66 3.26
C THR A 130 -3.88 2.94 2.28
N LEU A 131 -3.29 2.35 1.24
CA LEU A 131 -3.97 1.38 0.39
C LEU A 131 -3.57 -0.03 0.83
N PHE A 132 -4.55 -0.86 1.11
CA PHE A 132 -4.37 -2.24 1.54
C PHE A 132 -5.00 -3.18 0.53
N MET A 133 -4.21 -4.09 -0.04
CA MET A 133 -4.67 -5.06 -1.03
C MET A 133 -4.25 -6.47 -0.63
N SER A 134 -5.17 -7.43 -0.73
CA SER A 134 -4.84 -8.83 -0.45
C SER A 134 -5.58 -9.81 -1.35
N LYS A 135 -4.89 -10.90 -1.71
CA LYS A 135 -5.51 -12.09 -2.30
C LYS A 135 -6.35 -12.86 -1.26
N ASN A 136 -6.04 -12.72 0.03
CA ASN A 136 -6.82 -13.27 1.14
C ASN A 136 -7.85 -12.24 1.61
N GLU A 137 -9.12 -12.45 1.27
CA GLU A 137 -10.21 -11.52 1.62
C GLU A 137 -10.40 -11.38 3.13
N GLY A 138 -10.10 -12.43 3.92
CA GLY A 138 -10.16 -12.36 5.38
C GLY A 138 -9.16 -11.36 5.99
N LEU A 139 -8.02 -11.11 5.34
CA LEU A 139 -7.08 -10.06 5.79
C LEU A 139 -7.61 -8.66 5.50
N ALA A 140 -8.27 -8.48 4.35
CA ALA A 140 -8.91 -7.20 4.02
C ALA A 140 -10.11 -6.93 4.93
N GLU A 141 -10.90 -7.95 5.26
CA GLU A 141 -11.97 -7.90 6.26
C GLU A 141 -11.44 -7.51 7.64
N ALA A 142 -10.38 -8.18 8.12
CA ALA A 142 -9.74 -7.80 9.38
C ALA A 142 -9.23 -6.34 9.37
N PHE A 143 -8.64 -5.89 8.26
CA PHE A 143 -8.23 -4.49 8.10
C PHE A 143 -9.43 -3.53 8.21
N MET A 144 -10.55 -3.80 7.52
CA MET A 144 -11.73 -2.94 7.61
C MET A 144 -12.41 -2.98 8.99
N GLU A 145 -12.35 -4.11 9.69
CA GLU A 145 -12.84 -4.22 11.07
C GLU A 145 -11.99 -3.39 12.03
N ALA A 146 -10.65 -3.39 11.85
CA ALA A 146 -9.72 -2.62 12.65
C ALA A 146 -9.82 -1.11 12.37
N PHE A 147 -10.14 -0.73 11.12
CA PHE A 147 -10.29 0.66 10.68
C PHE A 147 -11.70 0.89 10.09
N PRO A 148 -12.74 1.10 10.92
CA PRO A 148 -14.14 1.08 10.47
C PRO A 148 -14.54 2.17 9.46
N MET A 149 -13.72 3.20 9.30
CA MET A 149 -13.93 4.26 8.30
C MET A 149 -13.17 4.02 6.99
N SER A 150 -12.42 2.93 6.89
CA SER A 150 -11.85 2.47 5.62
C SER A 150 -12.94 2.02 4.66
N GLU A 151 -12.65 2.05 3.37
CA GLU A 151 -13.61 1.77 2.32
C GLU A 151 -13.04 0.83 1.27
N ASP A 152 -13.92 0.13 0.57
CA ASP A 152 -13.55 -0.61 -0.64
C ASP A 152 -12.98 0.37 -1.69
N LEU A 153 -11.74 0.14 -2.14
CA LEU A 153 -11.03 1.08 -3.02
C LEU A 153 -11.70 1.16 -4.40
N GLU A 154 -12.26 0.07 -4.90
CA GLU A 154 -12.96 0.12 -6.19
C GLU A 154 -14.23 0.97 -6.11
N ARG A 155 -14.95 0.93 -4.99
CA ARG A 155 -16.08 1.83 -4.74
C ARG A 155 -15.65 3.28 -4.56
N TYR A 156 -14.48 3.51 -3.96
CA TYR A 156 -13.91 4.84 -3.82
C TYR A 156 -13.60 5.45 -5.19
N ASN A 157 -12.91 4.70 -6.06
CA ASN A 157 -12.54 5.13 -7.42
C ASN A 157 -13.76 5.52 -8.26
N LEU A 158 -14.90 4.84 -8.09
CA LEU A 158 -16.14 5.19 -8.79
C LEU A 158 -16.76 6.54 -8.35
N ARG A 159 -16.47 7.04 -7.15
CA ARG A 159 -17.01 8.32 -6.67
C ARG A 159 -16.25 9.51 -7.22
N GLU A 160 -14.94 9.40 -7.29
CA GLU A 160 -14.07 10.45 -7.86
C GLU A 160 -14.41 10.70 -9.34
N ASP A 161 -14.66 9.64 -10.11
CA ASP A 161 -15.14 9.77 -11.49
C ASP A 161 -16.47 10.54 -11.59
N MET A 162 -17.39 10.30 -10.66
CA MET A 162 -18.69 11.00 -10.64
C MET A 162 -18.53 12.48 -10.24
N ASP A 163 -17.79 12.79 -9.19
CA ASP A 163 -17.64 14.18 -8.69
C ASP A 163 -16.93 15.07 -9.72
N GLN A 164 -15.90 14.55 -10.40
CA GLN A 164 -15.23 15.28 -11.49
C GLN A 164 -16.16 15.49 -12.69
N SER A 165 -17.02 14.50 -13.02
CA SER A 165 -17.97 14.63 -14.12
C SER A 165 -19.04 15.69 -13.83
N GLU A 166 -19.62 15.71 -12.63
CA GLU A 166 -20.63 16.69 -12.23
C GLU A 166 -20.05 18.11 -12.14
N ALA A 167 -18.84 18.25 -11.56
CA ALA A 167 -18.15 19.52 -11.48
C ALA A 167 -17.82 20.09 -12.89
N LEU A 168 -17.39 19.21 -13.81
CA LEU A 168 -17.13 19.59 -15.20
C LEU A 168 -18.42 20.00 -15.93
N GLU A 169 -19.49 19.21 -15.80
CA GLU A 169 -20.80 19.53 -16.40
C GLU A 169 -21.36 20.85 -15.87
N GLU A 170 -21.24 21.09 -14.56
CA GLU A 170 -21.70 22.35 -13.97
C GLU A 170 -20.85 23.54 -14.43
N TRP A 171 -19.53 23.37 -14.55
CA TRP A 171 -18.64 24.39 -15.12
C TRP A 171 -19.00 24.69 -16.57
N LEU A 172 -19.22 23.67 -17.40
CA LEU A 172 -19.64 23.82 -18.79
C LEU A 172 -20.98 24.57 -18.90
N ARG A 173 -21.95 24.27 -18.03
CA ARG A 173 -23.25 24.97 -17.98
C ARG A 173 -23.14 26.44 -17.58
N LYS A 174 -22.16 26.79 -16.73
CA LYS A 174 -21.95 28.18 -16.26
C LYS A 174 -21.14 29.03 -17.24
N ASN A 175 -20.39 28.41 -18.16
CA ASN A 175 -19.41 29.08 -19.02
C ASN A 175 -19.62 28.86 -20.53
N MET A 176 -20.71 28.20 -20.95
CA MET A 176 -21.25 28.21 -22.33
C MET A 176 -22.52 29.04 -22.41
#